data_AF-A0A7S3L768-F1
#
_entry.id   AF-A0A7S3L768-F1
#
_cell.length_a   1.000
_cell.length_b   1.000
_cell.length_c   1.000
_cell.angle_alpha   90.00
_cell.angle_beta   90.00
_cell.angle_gamma   90.00
#
_symmetry.space_group_name_H-M   'P 1'
#
loop_
_entity.id
_entity.type
_entity.pdbx_description
1 polymer ?
#
loop_
_entity_poly.entity_id
_entity_poly.type
_entity_poly.pdbx_seq_one_letter_code
_entity_poly.pdbx_strand_id
1 'polypeptide(L)'
;MHVFFNLALLWMLLLVETVGADILKADIFSESHHGLDRRALGIDMSKRKKKDPFSESKKSMGMMMMGKKKSVFATESPTEEEHTTEAPTYRKQVRNNSGMMMMKSKKTKSQKVTSVRSMGMMGMSRGAKSKSASTKGKSGKDVQEVQAPTAVFEVYNSCQTDGGCIGVGVYDELEYCEWTVSADASLSVTFFDVENGWDFLFVGELEPFTGTGINITNVDGVILNNLTVTAGDVIRFQSDSVGSATGFEICLT
;
A
#
# COMPACT_ATOMS: atom_id res chain seq x y z
N MET A 1 50.53 8.16 -28.54
CA MET A 1 49.64 8.57 -27.43
C MET A 1 48.30 7.82 -27.38
N HIS A 2 47.93 6.96 -28.34
CA HIS A 2 46.68 6.19 -28.29
C HIS A 2 46.71 4.90 -27.44
N VAL A 3 47.89 4.40 -27.06
CA VAL A 3 48.01 3.13 -26.32
C VAL A 3 47.73 3.29 -24.82
N PHE A 4 47.98 4.48 -24.26
CA PHE A 4 47.77 4.74 -22.83
C PHE A 4 46.29 4.92 -22.44
N PHE A 5 45.44 5.35 -23.37
CA PHE A 5 44.01 5.51 -23.10
C PHE A 5 43.28 4.18 -22.91
N ASN A 6 43.68 3.13 -23.63
CA ASN A 6 43.05 1.82 -23.52
C ASN A 6 43.42 1.09 -22.22
N LEU A 7 44.62 1.32 -21.67
CA LEU A 7 45.00 0.74 -20.38
C LEU A 7 44.26 1.39 -19.20
N ALA A 8 44.02 2.70 -19.26
CA ALA A 8 43.28 3.41 -18.21
C ALA A 8 41.81 2.99 -18.15
N LEU A 9 41.17 2.74 -19.29
CA LEU A 9 39.78 2.25 -19.32
C LEU A 9 39.66 0.81 -18.82
N LEU A 10 40.64 -0.05 -19.12
CA LEU A 10 40.68 -1.43 -18.63
C LEU A 10 40.90 -1.48 -17.10
N TRP A 11 41.72 -0.56 -16.56
CA TRP A 11 41.93 -0.42 -15.11
C TRP A 11 40.68 0.09 -14.37
N MET A 12 39.93 1.02 -14.97
CA MET A 12 38.69 1.52 -14.38
C MET A 12 37.58 0.46 -14.39
N LEU A 13 37.50 -0.39 -15.42
CA LEU A 13 36.55 -1.52 -15.45
C LEU A 13 36.90 -2.60 -14.42
N LEU A 14 38.18 -2.88 -14.18
CA LEU A 14 38.65 -3.80 -13.14
C LEU A 14 38.41 -3.30 -11.71
N LEU A 15 38.41 -1.97 -11.50
CA LEU A 15 38.07 -1.36 -10.22
C LEU A 15 36.57 -1.45 -9.90
N VAL A 16 35.68 -1.49 -10.90
CA VAL A 16 34.23 -1.60 -10.65
C VAL A 16 33.83 -3.00 -10.18
N GLU A 17 34.52 -4.06 -10.60
CA GLU A 17 34.20 -5.44 -10.18
C GLU A 17 34.72 -5.81 -8.79
N THR A 18 35.69 -5.06 -8.23
CA THR A 18 36.32 -5.40 -6.95
C THR A 18 35.72 -4.70 -5.72
N VAL A 19 34.86 -3.68 -5.89
CA VAL A 19 34.18 -3.01 -4.76
C VAL A 19 32.79 -3.61 -4.47
N GLY A 20 32.32 -4.58 -5.28
CA GLY A 20 30.95 -5.12 -5.16
C GLY A 20 30.77 -6.33 -4.24
N ALA A 21 31.83 -6.92 -3.66
CA ALA A 21 31.73 -8.22 -2.99
C ALA A 21 31.80 -8.19 -1.45
N ASP A 22 32.11 -7.06 -0.81
CA ASP A 22 32.40 -7.00 0.64
C ASP A 22 31.37 -6.21 1.49
N ILE A 23 30.17 -5.90 0.98
CA ILE A 23 29.11 -5.20 1.76
C ILE A 23 28.06 -6.20 2.32
N LEU A 24 28.47 -7.42 2.67
CA LEU A 24 27.62 -8.36 3.42
C LEU A 24 28.42 -9.03 4.55
N LYS A 25 28.98 -8.22 5.46
CA LYS A 25 29.38 -8.64 6.83
C LYS A 25 29.86 -7.45 7.67
N ALA A 26 28.93 -6.77 8.31
CA ALA A 26 29.12 -6.05 9.56
C ALA A 26 27.71 -5.82 10.14
N ASP A 27 27.17 -6.73 10.93
CA ASP A 27 27.39 -6.79 12.39
C ASP A 27 27.50 -5.40 13.05
N ILE A 28 26.36 -4.97 13.60
CA ILE A 28 26.18 -4.56 14.99
C ILE A 28 27.44 -3.95 15.64
N PHE A 29 27.53 -2.61 15.62
CA PHE A 29 28.25 -1.88 16.65
C PHE A 29 27.43 -0.68 17.11
N SER A 30 26.80 -0.85 18.27
CA SER A 30 26.20 0.20 19.07
C SER A 30 27.34 0.98 19.72
N GLU A 31 27.57 2.22 19.29
CA GLU A 31 28.43 3.15 20.01
C GLU A 31 27.75 4.51 20.08
N SER A 32 27.15 4.74 21.25
CA SER A 32 26.91 6.07 21.77
C SER A 32 28.20 6.87 21.71
N HIS A 33 28.19 8.12 21.26
CA HIS A 33 28.90 9.22 21.92
C HIS A 33 28.69 10.58 21.20
N HIS A 34 28.37 11.58 22.02
CA HIS A 34 28.66 13.01 21.85
C HIS A 34 27.89 13.82 20.80
N GLY A 35 26.78 14.40 21.29
CA GLY A 35 26.57 15.85 21.37
C GLY A 35 27.39 16.73 20.44
N LEU A 36 26.77 17.13 19.33
CA LEU A 36 27.15 18.33 18.61
C LEU A 36 26.06 19.38 18.76
N ASP A 37 26.43 20.35 19.57
CA ASP A 37 25.88 21.68 19.78
C ASP A 37 25.45 22.34 18.45
N ARG A 38 24.14 22.45 18.21
CA ARG A 38 23.57 23.36 17.21
C ARG A 38 23.14 24.65 17.89
N ARG A 39 24.12 25.40 18.38
CA ARG A 39 24.00 26.86 18.52
C ARG A 39 24.41 27.53 17.21
N ALA A 40 23.74 28.63 16.91
CA ALA A 40 24.08 29.62 15.89
C ALA A 40 23.65 29.34 14.43
N LEU A 41 22.34 29.34 14.18
CA LEU A 41 21.78 30.13 13.09
C LEU A 41 20.51 30.82 13.59
N GLY A 42 20.70 31.98 14.22
CA GLY A 42 19.63 32.91 14.54
C GLY A 42 19.08 33.52 13.26
N ILE A 43 18.02 32.92 12.71
CA ILE A 43 17.16 33.59 11.75
C ILE A 43 16.01 34.19 12.54
N ASP A 44 16.18 35.47 12.89
CA ASP A 44 15.16 36.35 13.44
C ASP A 44 14.04 36.53 12.39
N MET A 45 12.93 35.82 12.59
CA MET A 45 11.69 35.98 11.82
C MET A 45 10.73 36.96 12.51
N SER A 46 11.25 38.02 13.14
CA SER A 46 10.44 39.15 13.56
C SER A 46 9.94 39.94 12.35
N LYS A 47 8.62 40.14 12.31
CA LYS A 47 7.88 41.15 11.51
C LYS A 47 7.44 40.72 10.11
N ARG A 48 6.43 39.85 10.03
CA ARG A 48 5.38 40.01 9.00
C ARG A 48 4.13 40.60 9.63
N LYS A 49 3.90 41.86 9.26
CA LYS A 49 2.79 42.71 9.68
C LYS A 49 1.46 42.08 9.26
N LYS A 50 0.54 42.01 10.23
CA LYS A 50 -0.91 41.91 10.07
C LYS A 50 -1.41 42.78 8.90
N LYS A 51 -2.26 42.19 8.07
CA LYS A 51 -3.19 42.94 7.21
C LYS A 51 -4.44 42.09 6.95
N ASP A 52 -5.31 42.02 7.95
CA ASP A 52 -6.73 41.80 7.72
C ASP A 52 -7.31 43.16 7.30
N PRO A 53 -8.07 43.22 6.19
CA PRO A 53 -9.51 43.31 6.38
C PRO A 53 -10.32 42.75 5.19
N PHE A 54 -11.30 41.87 5.42
CA PHE A 54 -12.53 41.81 4.61
C PHE A 54 -13.51 40.85 5.30
N SER A 55 -14.46 41.37 6.08
CA SER A 55 -15.78 41.91 5.71
C SER A 55 -16.86 40.93 6.14
N GLU A 56 -17.61 41.36 7.15
CA GLU A 56 -18.82 40.73 7.64
C GLU A 56 -19.81 40.40 6.50
N SER A 57 -20.32 39.18 6.48
CA SER A 57 -21.63 38.87 5.90
C SER A 57 -22.49 38.22 6.98
N LYS A 58 -23.21 39.06 7.72
CA LYS A 58 -24.30 38.67 8.60
C LYS A 58 -25.48 38.16 7.74
N LYS A 59 -25.78 36.87 7.83
CA LYS A 59 -27.12 36.30 7.59
C LYS A 59 -27.45 35.45 8.81
N SER A 60 -28.07 36.03 9.82
CA SER A 60 -29.53 36.12 10.01
C SER A 60 -30.22 34.75 10.12
N MET A 61 -30.42 34.35 11.37
CA MET A 61 -31.66 33.80 11.94
C MET A 61 -32.32 32.60 11.26
N GLY A 62 -32.24 31.47 11.95
CA GLY A 62 -33.15 30.34 11.85
C GLY A 62 -33.17 29.57 13.17
N MET A 63 -33.68 30.19 14.24
CA MET A 63 -34.02 29.48 15.49
C MET A 63 -35.17 28.51 15.17
N MET A 64 -34.91 27.20 15.20
CA MET A 64 -35.97 26.21 15.35
C MET A 64 -35.91 25.63 16.76
N MET A 65 -37.03 25.80 17.44
CA MET A 65 -37.34 25.43 18.80
C MET A 65 -37.36 23.91 19.00
N MET A 66 -36.82 23.49 20.15
CA MET A 66 -37.38 22.52 21.10
C MET A 66 -37.93 21.19 20.54
N GLY A 67 -37.14 20.14 20.73
CA GLY A 67 -37.62 18.76 20.88
C GLY A 67 -37.07 18.14 22.16
N LYS A 68 -37.61 18.53 23.33
CA LYS A 68 -37.35 17.85 24.61
C LYS A 68 -37.85 16.40 24.51
N LYS A 69 -36.96 15.44 24.27
CA LYS A 69 -37.20 14.04 24.58
C LYS A 69 -36.57 13.75 25.94
N LYS A 70 -37.44 13.47 26.92
CA LYS A 70 -37.07 12.84 28.19
C LYS A 70 -36.59 11.42 27.86
N SER A 71 -35.29 11.15 27.98
CA SER A 71 -34.79 9.79 28.13
C SER A 71 -34.61 9.50 29.61
N VAL A 72 -35.34 8.50 30.08
CA VAL A 72 -35.23 7.94 31.43
C VAL A 72 -33.86 7.28 31.53
N PHE A 73 -33.00 7.80 32.40
CA PHE A 73 -31.78 7.12 32.84
C PHE A 73 -32.19 6.06 33.85
N ALA A 74 -32.06 4.78 33.47
CA ALA A 74 -31.97 3.69 34.42
C ALA A 74 -30.50 3.55 34.82
N THR A 75 -30.23 3.78 36.09
CA THR A 75 -28.92 3.55 36.72
C THR A 75 -28.85 2.07 37.07
N GLU A 76 -28.12 1.29 36.29
CA GLU A 76 -27.72 -0.06 36.67
C GLU A 76 -26.23 -0.05 37.01
N SER A 77 -25.95 -0.52 38.23
CA SER A 77 -24.65 -0.71 38.86
C SER A 77 -23.83 -1.79 38.14
N PRO A 78 -22.51 -1.65 37.96
CA PRO A 78 -21.68 -2.74 37.49
C PRO A 78 -21.34 -3.68 38.66
N THR A 79 -21.79 -4.92 38.54
CA THR A 79 -21.28 -6.08 39.28
C THR A 79 -19.91 -6.44 38.70
N GLU A 80 -18.93 -6.59 39.58
CA GLU A 80 -17.60 -7.12 39.27
C GLU A 80 -17.71 -8.58 38.80
N GLU A 81 -17.26 -8.89 37.58
CA GLU A 81 -16.99 -10.27 37.16
C GLU A 81 -15.58 -10.38 36.55
N GLU A 82 -14.75 -11.06 37.34
CA GLU A 82 -13.64 -11.98 37.06
C GLU A 82 -13.12 -12.11 35.61
N HIS A 83 -11.86 -11.73 35.46
CA HIS A 83 -11.06 -11.80 34.24
C HIS A 83 -10.45 -13.21 34.07
N THR A 84 -11.06 -14.07 33.26
CA THR A 84 -10.41 -15.28 32.74
C THR A 84 -9.88 -15.03 31.32
N THR A 85 -8.55 -15.08 31.19
CA THR A 85 -7.81 -15.02 29.93
C THR A 85 -8.04 -16.28 29.10
N GLU A 86 -8.91 -16.19 28.10
CA GLU A 86 -8.97 -17.15 26.99
C GLU A 86 -8.68 -16.44 25.66
N ALA A 87 -7.82 -17.05 24.85
CA ALA A 87 -7.37 -16.53 23.57
C ALA A 87 -8.53 -16.37 22.56
N PRO A 88 -8.65 -15.24 21.84
CA PRO A 88 -9.75 -15.03 20.92
C PRO A 88 -9.60 -15.91 19.68
N THR A 89 -10.50 -16.88 19.53
CA THR A 89 -10.73 -17.58 18.26
C THR A 89 -11.68 -16.72 17.43
N TYR A 90 -11.16 -16.08 16.38
CA TYR A 90 -11.97 -15.17 15.56
C TYR A 90 -13.01 -15.95 14.74
N ARG A 91 -14.27 -15.83 15.15
CA ARG A 91 -15.44 -16.47 14.54
C ARG A 91 -15.87 -15.66 13.32
N LYS A 92 -15.69 -16.24 12.13
CA LYS A 92 -16.18 -15.73 10.83
C LYS A 92 -17.65 -15.31 10.93
N GLN A 93 -17.93 -14.00 11.00
CA GLN A 93 -19.30 -13.49 10.94
C GLN A 93 -19.83 -13.57 9.51
N VAL A 94 -20.76 -14.50 9.28
CA VAL A 94 -21.61 -14.51 8.09
C VAL A 94 -22.61 -13.36 8.23
N ARG A 95 -22.34 -12.22 7.58
CA ARG A 95 -23.32 -11.13 7.47
C ARG A 95 -24.33 -11.44 6.37
N ASN A 96 -25.55 -11.76 6.78
CA ASN A 96 -26.75 -11.57 5.97
C ASN A 96 -27.06 -10.07 5.92
N ASN A 97 -26.84 -9.42 4.78
CA ASN A 97 -27.40 -8.09 4.51
C ASN A 97 -28.35 -8.15 3.31
N SER A 98 -29.64 -8.20 3.65
CA SER A 98 -30.77 -7.90 2.78
C SER A 98 -30.99 -6.39 2.83
N GLY A 99 -30.97 -5.70 1.68
CA GLY A 99 -31.16 -4.24 1.65
C GLY A 99 -30.83 -3.57 0.32
N MET A 100 -31.32 -4.11 -0.79
CA MET A 100 -31.09 -3.58 -2.13
C MET A 100 -31.96 -2.33 -2.37
N MET A 101 -31.41 -1.13 -2.18
CA MET A 101 -32.06 0.13 -2.59
C MET A 101 -31.96 0.29 -4.11
N MET A 102 -33.09 0.20 -4.81
CA MET A 102 -33.16 0.45 -6.25
C MET A 102 -32.96 1.93 -6.56
N MET A 103 -31.80 2.28 -7.14
CA MET A 103 -31.63 3.56 -7.82
C MET A 103 -32.24 3.51 -9.22
N LYS A 104 -33.19 4.40 -9.49
CA LYS A 104 -33.82 4.55 -10.81
C LYS A 104 -32.78 5.04 -11.82
N SER A 105 -32.37 4.13 -12.70
CA SER A 105 -31.46 4.38 -13.82
C SER A 105 -32.08 5.36 -14.83
N LYS A 106 -31.40 6.48 -15.07
CA LYS A 106 -31.74 7.45 -16.12
C LYS A 106 -31.21 6.90 -17.45
N LYS A 107 -32.13 6.62 -18.38
CA LYS A 107 -31.84 6.23 -19.78
C LYS A 107 -30.96 7.28 -20.46
N THR A 108 -29.71 6.94 -20.77
CA THR A 108 -28.89 7.64 -21.76
C THR A 108 -29.10 7.02 -23.15
N LYS A 109 -29.22 7.88 -24.15
CA LYS A 109 -29.45 7.52 -25.56
C LYS A 109 -28.22 6.84 -26.13
N SER A 110 -28.41 5.61 -26.62
CA SER A 110 -27.41 4.82 -27.33
C SER A 110 -27.06 5.48 -28.67
N GLN A 111 -25.78 5.82 -28.88
CA GLN A 111 -25.26 6.24 -30.17
C GLN A 111 -24.80 5.00 -30.95
N LYS A 112 -25.32 4.90 -32.17
CA LYS A 112 -25.08 3.85 -33.15
C LYS A 112 -23.70 4.07 -33.79
N VAL A 113 -22.71 3.28 -33.40
CA VAL A 113 -21.40 3.26 -34.08
C VAL A 113 -21.42 2.20 -35.18
N THR A 114 -21.16 2.66 -36.39
CA THR A 114 -21.12 1.89 -37.63
C THR A 114 -19.85 1.04 -37.66
N SER A 115 -20.03 -0.29 -37.72
CA SER A 115 -18.97 -1.29 -37.90
C SER A 115 -18.44 -1.23 -39.33
N VAL A 116 -17.15 -0.95 -39.50
CA VAL A 116 -16.45 -1.04 -40.78
C VAL A 116 -15.69 -2.36 -40.81
N ARG A 117 -16.10 -3.24 -41.75
CA ARG A 117 -15.39 -4.45 -42.17
C ARG A 117 -13.99 -4.12 -42.66
N SER A 118 -12.97 -4.83 -42.19
CA SER A 118 -11.74 -5.07 -42.95
C SER A 118 -11.56 -6.57 -43.19
N MET A 119 -11.50 -6.93 -44.47
CA MET A 119 -11.21 -8.28 -44.97
C MET A 119 -9.71 -8.55 -44.99
N GLY A 120 -9.37 -9.83 -44.80
CA GLY A 120 -8.25 -10.47 -45.49
C GLY A 120 -6.90 -10.44 -44.77
N MET A 121 -6.36 -11.62 -44.47
CA MET A 121 -5.34 -12.25 -45.32
C MET A 121 -5.16 -13.71 -44.91
N MET A 122 -5.32 -14.60 -45.89
CA MET A 122 -4.95 -16.02 -45.81
C MET A 122 -3.42 -16.12 -45.89
N GLY A 123 -2.79 -16.70 -44.86
CA GLY A 123 -1.37 -17.02 -44.84
C GLY A 123 -1.17 -18.52 -44.71
N MET A 124 -0.56 -19.10 -45.75
CA MET A 124 -0.37 -20.53 -45.99
C MET A 124 0.70 -21.17 -45.08
N SER A 125 0.41 -22.42 -44.67
CA SER A 125 1.27 -23.61 -44.76
C SER A 125 2.78 -23.52 -44.42
N ARG A 126 3.22 -24.36 -43.47
CA ARG A 126 4.04 -25.56 -43.74
C ARG A 126 4.31 -26.34 -42.45
N GLY A 127 3.90 -27.60 -42.44
CA GLY A 127 4.21 -28.56 -41.39
C GLY A 127 5.67 -29.00 -41.46
N ALA A 128 6.32 -29.05 -40.30
CA ALA A 128 7.53 -29.82 -40.08
C ALA A 128 7.18 -30.99 -39.16
N LYS A 129 7.22 -32.21 -39.71
CA LYS A 129 7.21 -33.46 -38.96
C LYS A 129 8.58 -33.63 -38.31
N SER A 130 8.70 -33.28 -37.04
CA SER A 130 9.82 -33.67 -36.19
C SER A 130 9.59 -35.07 -35.63
N LYS A 131 10.45 -36.02 -36.03
CA LYS A 131 10.48 -37.38 -35.51
C LYS A 131 10.90 -37.35 -34.04
N SER A 132 9.99 -37.72 -33.15
CA SER A 132 10.28 -37.92 -31.73
C SER A 132 11.02 -39.24 -31.55
N ALA A 133 12.30 -39.16 -31.21
CA ALA A 133 13.13 -40.29 -30.81
C ALA A 133 12.93 -40.51 -29.30
N SER A 134 12.14 -41.54 -28.98
CA SER A 134 11.93 -42.04 -27.63
C SER A 134 13.25 -42.59 -27.06
N THR A 135 13.87 -41.83 -26.16
CA THR A 135 15.02 -42.29 -25.36
C THR A 135 14.54 -42.62 -23.96
N LYS A 136 14.51 -43.93 -23.68
CA LYS A 136 14.12 -44.53 -22.40
C LYS A 136 15.30 -44.45 -21.44
N GLY A 137 15.47 -43.31 -20.78
CA GLY A 137 16.46 -43.08 -19.73
C GLY A 137 15.90 -43.38 -18.34
N LYS A 138 16.42 -44.43 -17.72
CA LYS A 138 16.22 -44.82 -16.31
C LYS A 138 17.21 -44.02 -15.43
N SER A 139 16.86 -43.83 -14.15
CA SER A 139 17.60 -43.11 -13.08
C SER A 139 17.12 -41.65 -12.96
N GLY A 140 16.26 -41.28 -11.99
CA GLY A 140 16.26 -41.69 -10.59
C GLY A 140 17.25 -40.83 -9.80
N LYS A 141 17.14 -39.50 -9.95
CA LYS A 141 17.79 -38.50 -9.12
C LYS A 141 16.66 -37.56 -8.71
N ASP A 142 16.41 -37.50 -7.41
CA ASP A 142 15.42 -36.62 -6.82
C ASP A 142 15.74 -35.18 -7.23
N VAL A 143 15.00 -34.68 -8.22
CA VAL A 143 15.06 -33.28 -8.62
C VAL A 143 14.35 -32.53 -7.50
N GLN A 144 15.12 -31.94 -6.59
CA GLN A 144 14.58 -30.93 -5.68
C GLN A 144 14.00 -29.82 -6.54
N GLU A 145 12.67 -29.75 -6.55
CA GLU A 145 11.93 -28.64 -7.12
C GLU A 145 12.36 -27.39 -6.35
N VAL A 146 13.12 -26.54 -7.04
CA VAL A 146 13.52 -25.24 -6.52
C VAL A 146 12.25 -24.42 -6.44
N GLN A 147 11.62 -24.40 -5.26
CA GLN A 147 10.50 -23.51 -4.99
C GLN A 147 11.00 -22.08 -5.21
N ALA A 148 10.36 -21.37 -6.13
CA ALA A 148 10.63 -19.97 -6.35
C ALA A 148 10.45 -19.21 -5.02
N PRO A 149 11.31 -18.22 -4.72
CA PRO A 149 11.16 -17.42 -3.52
C PRO A 149 9.75 -16.82 -3.50
N THR A 150 8.98 -17.15 -2.47
CA THR A 150 7.67 -16.55 -2.26
C THR A 150 7.89 -15.12 -1.84
N ALA A 151 7.24 -14.15 -2.48
CA ALA A 151 7.30 -12.77 -2.06
C ALA A 151 6.63 -12.63 -0.68
N VAL A 152 7.30 -11.99 0.27
CA VAL A 152 6.83 -11.81 1.66
C VAL A 152 7.01 -10.35 2.03
N PHE A 153 6.24 -9.90 3.02
CA PHE A 153 6.44 -8.61 3.66
C PHE A 153 7.25 -8.77 4.93
N GLU A 154 8.31 -7.99 5.07
CA GLU A 154 9.01 -7.82 6.34
C GLU A 154 8.31 -6.73 7.16
N VAL A 155 7.88 -7.09 8.36
CA VAL A 155 7.09 -6.20 9.22
C VAL A 155 7.99 -5.38 10.13
N TYR A 156 7.73 -4.07 10.18
CA TYR A 156 8.24 -3.18 11.21
C TYR A 156 7.07 -2.70 12.07
N ASN A 157 7.24 -2.76 13.40
CA ASN A 157 6.21 -2.46 14.43
C ASN A 157 5.11 -3.54 14.57
N SER A 158 4.04 -3.23 15.31
CA SER A 158 2.96 -4.15 15.71
C SER A 158 1.96 -4.49 14.59
N CYS A 159 2.36 -4.34 13.34
CA CYS A 159 1.48 -4.43 12.18
C CYS A 159 1.26 -5.89 11.78
N GLN A 160 0.12 -6.16 11.18
CA GLN A 160 -0.27 -7.53 10.85
C GLN A 160 0.15 -7.89 9.42
N THR A 161 0.60 -9.13 9.26
CA THR A 161 0.78 -9.80 7.97
C THR A 161 0.14 -11.16 8.02
N ASP A 162 -0.54 -11.56 6.95
CA ASP A 162 -1.09 -12.91 6.79
C ASP A 162 -0.83 -13.42 5.38
N GLY A 163 -0.05 -14.49 5.24
CA GLY A 163 0.06 -15.24 3.99
C GLY A 163 0.50 -14.46 2.75
N GLY A 164 1.32 -13.41 2.90
CA GLY A 164 1.70 -12.53 1.79
C GLY A 164 0.75 -11.33 1.58
N CYS A 165 -0.15 -11.10 2.53
CA CYS A 165 -0.98 -9.90 2.62
C CYS A 165 -0.56 -9.05 3.82
N ILE A 166 -0.69 -7.74 3.66
CA ILE A 166 -0.62 -6.74 4.71
C ILE A 166 -2.00 -6.15 4.94
N GLY A 167 -2.23 -5.71 6.16
CA GLY A 167 -3.44 -5.00 6.48
C GLY A 167 -3.40 -4.44 7.89
N VAL A 168 -4.12 -3.35 8.04
CA VAL A 168 -4.62 -2.91 9.34
C VAL A 168 -6.12 -3.09 9.25
N GLY A 169 -6.72 -3.78 10.22
CA GLY A 169 -8.17 -3.91 10.28
C GLY A 169 -8.81 -2.57 10.64
N VAL A 170 -9.76 -2.58 11.58
CA VAL A 170 -10.11 -1.31 12.24
C VAL A 170 -8.85 -0.81 12.94
N TYR A 171 -8.31 0.30 12.46
CA TYR A 171 -7.07 0.90 12.95
C TYR A 171 -7.38 1.92 14.05
N ASP A 172 -6.41 2.14 14.94
CA ASP A 172 -6.50 3.11 16.03
C ASP A 172 -6.02 4.51 15.56
N GLU A 173 -6.30 5.52 16.39
CA GLU A 173 -5.75 6.87 16.21
C GLU A 173 -4.22 6.85 16.42
N LEU A 174 -3.49 7.64 15.62
CA LEU A 174 -2.03 7.78 15.65
C LEU A 174 -1.27 6.46 15.40
N GLU A 175 -1.89 5.53 14.66
CA GLU A 175 -1.29 4.28 14.26
C GLU A 175 -0.27 4.52 13.13
N TYR A 176 0.87 3.85 13.25
CA TYR A 176 1.94 3.88 12.26
C TYR A 176 2.38 2.46 11.95
N CYS A 177 2.30 2.11 10.68
CA CYS A 177 2.71 0.81 10.18
C CYS A 177 3.68 0.91 9.02
N GLU A 178 4.61 -0.03 8.96
CA GLU A 178 5.62 -0.08 7.93
C GLU A 178 5.95 -1.53 7.54
N TRP A 179 5.98 -1.79 6.24
CA TRP A 179 6.29 -3.08 5.65
C TRP A 179 7.31 -2.90 4.54
N THR A 180 8.28 -3.81 4.44
CA THR A 180 9.23 -3.85 3.32
C THR A 180 8.93 -5.03 2.42
N VAL A 181 8.91 -4.79 1.11
CA VAL A 181 8.65 -5.81 0.09
C VAL A 181 9.92 -6.65 -0.12
N SER A 182 9.85 -7.98 0.04
CA SER A 182 11.03 -8.84 -0.08
C SER A 182 11.39 -9.24 -1.52
N ALA A 183 10.47 -9.08 -2.47
CA ALA A 183 10.64 -9.49 -3.87
C ALA A 183 9.72 -8.68 -4.81
N ASP A 184 10.13 -8.53 -6.07
CA ASP A 184 9.32 -7.88 -7.10
C ASP A 184 7.96 -8.56 -7.26
N ALA A 185 6.88 -7.79 -7.23
CA ALA A 185 5.51 -8.30 -7.25
C ALA A 185 4.51 -7.24 -7.73
N SER A 186 3.25 -7.63 -7.89
CA SER A 186 2.14 -6.66 -8.03
C SER A 186 1.27 -6.67 -6.78
N LEU A 187 0.71 -5.51 -6.43
CA LEU A 187 -0.25 -5.38 -5.33
C LEU A 187 -1.66 -5.73 -5.80
N SER A 188 -2.39 -6.51 -5.02
CA SER A 188 -3.82 -6.78 -5.19
C SER A 188 -4.57 -6.30 -3.96
N VAL A 189 -5.50 -5.36 -4.15
CA VAL A 189 -6.30 -4.78 -3.06
C VAL A 189 -7.55 -5.64 -2.83
N THR A 190 -7.68 -6.27 -1.66
CA THR A 190 -8.92 -6.99 -1.28
C THR A 190 -10.00 -5.99 -0.87
N PHE A 191 -9.66 -5.07 0.02
CA PHE A 191 -10.50 -3.96 0.43
C PHE A 191 -9.62 -2.78 0.87
N PHE A 192 -10.18 -1.56 0.81
CA PHE A 192 -9.52 -0.34 1.21
C PHE A 192 -10.57 0.67 1.69
N ASP A 193 -10.45 1.10 2.94
CA ASP A 193 -11.36 2.01 3.63
C ASP A 193 -10.56 2.78 4.69
N VAL A 194 -10.02 3.92 4.25
CA VAL A 194 -9.16 4.81 5.03
C VAL A 194 -9.78 6.21 5.00
N GLU A 195 -9.67 6.98 6.09
CA GLU A 195 -10.29 8.30 6.16
C GLU A 195 -9.75 9.26 5.10
N ASN A 196 -10.66 9.74 4.24
CA ASN A 196 -10.31 10.51 3.07
C ASN A 196 -9.72 11.89 3.42
N GLY A 197 -8.42 12.05 3.15
CA GLY A 197 -7.69 13.32 3.30
C GLY A 197 -7.02 13.52 4.66
N TRP A 198 -7.06 12.54 5.55
CA TRP A 198 -6.47 12.60 6.89
C TRP A 198 -5.53 11.43 7.15
N ASP A 199 -5.95 10.24 6.75
CA ASP A 199 -5.18 9.01 6.88
C ASP A 199 -4.62 8.58 5.52
N PHE A 200 -3.41 8.03 5.53
CA PHE A 200 -2.63 7.84 4.30
C PHE A 200 -1.91 6.51 4.25
N LEU A 201 -1.98 5.84 3.10
CA LEU A 201 -1.10 4.75 2.71
C LEU A 201 -0.07 5.27 1.69
N PHE A 202 1.21 5.06 1.97
CA PHE A 202 2.34 5.39 1.10
C PHE A 202 2.92 4.09 0.52
N VAL A 203 3.29 4.10 -0.75
CA VAL A 203 3.98 2.98 -1.43
C VAL A 203 5.23 3.54 -2.11
N GLY A 204 6.40 3.21 -1.56
CA GLY A 204 7.67 3.77 -2.02
C GLY A 204 7.69 5.30 -1.96
N GLU A 205 8.01 5.92 -3.10
CA GLU A 205 8.09 7.38 -3.27
C GLU A 205 6.81 8.00 -3.89
N LEU A 206 5.74 7.22 -4.05
CA LEU A 206 4.50 7.72 -4.65
C LEU A 206 3.73 8.65 -3.70
N GLU A 207 2.92 9.54 -4.30
CA GLU A 207 1.92 10.30 -3.56
C GLU A 207 0.92 9.36 -2.85
N PRO A 208 0.43 9.74 -1.65
CA PRO A 208 -0.32 8.84 -0.80
C PRO A 208 -1.70 8.49 -1.35
N PHE A 209 -2.17 7.31 -0.96
CA PHE A 209 -3.51 6.81 -1.18
C PHE A 209 -4.36 7.04 0.06
N THR A 210 -5.60 7.50 -0.14
CA THR A 210 -6.57 7.79 0.93
C THR A 210 -7.99 7.61 0.38
N GLY A 211 -8.98 7.35 1.23
CA GLY A 211 -10.37 7.14 0.83
C GLY A 211 -10.78 5.67 0.77
N THR A 212 -11.77 5.34 -0.07
CA THR A 212 -12.46 4.04 -0.03
C THR A 212 -12.61 3.39 -1.40
N GLY A 213 -12.34 2.08 -1.51
CA GLY A 213 -12.61 1.27 -2.70
C GLY A 213 -11.38 0.53 -3.26
N ILE A 214 -11.62 -0.52 -4.05
CA ILE A 214 -10.57 -1.40 -4.59
C ILE A 214 -9.66 -0.67 -5.61
N ASN A 215 -10.25 0.19 -6.46
CA ASN A 215 -9.51 0.93 -7.48
C ASN A 215 -9.23 2.35 -7.01
N ILE A 216 -8.67 2.49 -5.80
CA ILE A 216 -8.28 3.80 -5.29
C ILE A 216 -7.14 4.37 -6.11
N THR A 217 -7.22 5.67 -6.39
CA THR A 217 -6.19 6.42 -7.12
C THR A 217 -5.60 7.50 -6.24
N ASN A 218 -4.28 7.68 -6.30
CA ASN A 218 -3.65 8.85 -5.71
C ASN A 218 -3.86 10.10 -6.57
N VAL A 219 -3.29 11.23 -6.16
CA VAL A 219 -3.43 12.52 -6.87
C VAL A 219 -2.81 12.54 -8.27
N ASP A 220 -1.85 11.65 -8.53
CA ASP A 220 -1.22 11.48 -9.84
C ASP A 220 -2.02 10.55 -10.77
N GLY A 221 -3.13 9.99 -10.29
CA GLY A 221 -3.96 9.05 -11.04
C GLY A 221 -3.39 7.62 -11.11
N VAL A 222 -2.39 7.29 -10.28
CA VAL A 222 -1.88 5.93 -10.13
C VAL A 222 -2.91 5.10 -9.39
N ILE A 223 -3.26 3.92 -9.91
CA ILE A 223 -4.21 3.00 -9.28
C ILE A 223 -3.43 2.05 -8.37
N LEU A 224 -3.86 1.92 -7.10
CA LEU A 224 -3.21 1.04 -6.13
C LEU A 224 -3.30 -0.44 -6.50
N ASN A 225 -4.44 -0.86 -7.06
CA ASN A 225 -4.66 -2.23 -7.50
C ASN A 225 -3.91 -2.53 -8.81
N ASN A 226 -3.11 -3.59 -8.80
CA ASN A 226 -2.10 -3.97 -9.81
C ASN A 226 -0.90 -3.01 -9.89
N LEU A 227 -0.63 -2.25 -8.82
CA LEU A 227 0.59 -1.47 -8.73
C LEU A 227 1.80 -2.41 -8.60
N THR A 228 2.80 -2.26 -9.47
CA THR A 228 4.04 -3.03 -9.38
C THR A 228 4.95 -2.46 -8.32
N VAL A 229 5.48 -3.33 -7.46
CA VAL A 229 6.49 -3.01 -6.43
C VAL A 229 7.74 -3.83 -6.65
N THR A 230 8.87 -3.31 -6.21
CA THR A 230 10.19 -3.94 -6.31
C THR A 230 10.71 -4.36 -4.93
N ALA A 231 11.62 -5.32 -4.92
CA ALA A 231 12.29 -5.75 -3.70
C ALA A 231 13.00 -4.55 -3.02
N GLY A 232 12.69 -4.32 -1.75
CA GLY A 232 13.18 -3.18 -0.97
C GLY A 232 12.25 -1.98 -0.93
N ASP A 233 11.16 -1.96 -1.72
CA ASP A 233 10.14 -0.91 -1.58
C ASP A 233 9.48 -0.97 -0.20
N VAL A 234 9.20 0.21 0.36
CA VAL A 234 8.59 0.37 1.68
C VAL A 234 7.14 0.82 1.52
N ILE A 235 6.23 0.08 2.13
CA ILE A 235 4.81 0.45 2.25
C ILE A 235 4.58 0.96 3.67
N ARG A 236 3.95 2.13 3.81
CA ARG A 236 3.69 2.76 5.11
C ARG A 236 2.25 3.17 5.26
N PHE A 237 1.67 2.96 6.42
CA PHE A 237 0.38 3.51 6.80
C PHE A 237 0.53 4.45 7.98
N GLN A 238 -0.19 5.56 7.93
CA GLN A 238 -0.21 6.55 8.99
C GLN A 238 -1.65 7.05 9.19
N SER A 239 -2.17 6.94 10.41
CA SER A 239 -3.41 7.61 10.82
C SER A 239 -3.14 8.88 11.62
N ASP A 240 -4.10 9.80 11.59
CA ASP A 240 -4.09 11.01 12.40
C ASP A 240 -4.70 10.79 13.80
N SER A 241 -4.96 11.87 14.55
CA SER A 241 -5.48 11.77 15.92
C SER A 241 -7.00 11.78 16.03
N VAL A 242 -7.76 11.74 14.92
CA VAL A 242 -9.22 11.88 14.96
C VAL A 242 -9.88 10.99 13.91
N GLY A 243 -10.61 10.00 14.39
CA GLY A 243 -11.38 9.14 13.50
C GLY A 243 -10.65 7.85 13.16
N SER A 244 -11.42 6.87 12.71
CA SER A 244 -10.94 5.55 12.33
C SER A 244 -11.90 4.96 11.31
N ALA A 245 -11.37 4.26 10.32
CA ALA A 245 -12.14 3.51 9.34
C ALA A 245 -11.88 2.00 9.48
N THR A 246 -12.37 1.19 8.53
CA THR A 246 -12.21 -0.28 8.61
C THR A 246 -10.85 -0.78 8.13
N GLY A 247 -9.99 0.11 7.62
CA GLY A 247 -8.61 -0.16 7.21
C GLY A 247 -8.50 -0.76 5.83
N PHE A 248 -7.54 -1.66 5.64
CA PHE A 248 -7.28 -2.25 4.33
C PHE A 248 -6.67 -3.65 4.43
N GLU A 249 -6.76 -4.39 3.33
CA GLU A 249 -5.99 -5.61 3.10
C GLU A 249 -5.47 -5.61 1.66
N ILE A 250 -4.15 -5.77 1.53
CA ILE A 250 -3.42 -5.73 0.26
C ILE A 250 -2.47 -6.93 0.21
N CYS A 251 -2.52 -7.69 -0.87
CA CYS A 251 -1.73 -8.90 -1.07
C CYS A 251 -0.72 -8.75 -2.20
N LEU A 252 0.39 -9.49 -2.13
CA LEU A 252 1.29 -9.67 -3.26
C LEU A 252 0.72 -10.73 -4.22
N THR A 253 0.87 -10.49 -5.52
CA THR A 253 0.49 -11.41 -6.61
C THR A 253 1.59 -11.58 -7.64
#